data_AF-A0A926NXB2-F1
#
_entry.id   AF-A0A926NXB2-F1
#
_cell.length_a   1.000
_cell.length_b   1.000
_cell.length_c   1.000
_cell.angle_alpha   90.00
_cell.angle_beta   90.00
_cell.angle_gamma   90.00
#
_symmetry.space_group_name_H-M   'P 1'
#
loop_
_entity.id
_entity.type
_entity.pdbx_description
1 polymer ?
#
loop_
_entity_poly.entity_id
_entity_poly.type
_entity_poly.pdbx_seq_one_letter_code
_entity_poly.pdbx_strand_id
1 'polypeptide(L)' 'MRRRNYDPRVIVWQPGKFAAALQTATSSKKPVLLAVNYDNGHFTENKQIAFRNFANMFSFALWQAGHPAFQPNR' A
#
# COMPACT_ATOMS: atom_id res chain seq x y z
N MET A 1 -11.18 -1.48 26.32
CA MET A 1 -9.87 -1.76 25.71
C MET A 1 -10.09 -2.25 24.28
N ARG A 2 -9.82 -1.45 23.25
CA ARG A 2 -10.10 -1.81 21.85
C ARG A 2 -8.99 -2.75 21.37
N ARG A 3 -9.29 -4.04 21.14
CA ARG A 3 -8.32 -4.96 20.54
C ARG A 3 -7.99 -4.44 19.13
N ARG A 4 -6.76 -3.97 18.91
CA ARG A 4 -6.26 -3.65 17.57
C ARG A 4 -5.86 -4.96 16.92
N ASN A 5 -6.41 -5.25 15.74
CA ASN A 5 -5.94 -6.35 14.92
C ASN A 5 -4.61 -5.90 14.28
N TYR A 6 -3.51 -6.59 14.58
CA TYR A 6 -2.21 -6.38 13.96
C TYR A 6 -1.75 -7.67 13.29
N ASP A 7 -0.81 -7.60 12.36
CA ASP A 7 -0.23 -8.80 11.73
C ASP A 7 0.80 -9.44 12.68
N PRO A 8 0.53 -10.64 13.24
CA PRO A 8 1.48 -11.30 14.13
C PRO A 8 2.57 -12.06 13.38
N ARG A 9 2.44 -12.25 12.05
CA ARG A 9 3.38 -13.04 11.24
C ARG A 9 4.50 -12.19 10.69
N VAL A 10 4.18 -10.97 10.25
CA VAL A 10 5.15 -10.02 9.71
C VAL A 10 4.97 -8.71 10.44
N ILE A 11 6.05 -8.27 11.07
CA ILE A 11 5.97 -7.11 11.93
C ILE A 11 6.11 -5.81 11.12
N VAL A 12 5.29 -4.82 11.44
CA VAL A 12 5.08 -3.63 10.61
C VAL A 12 6.34 -2.82 10.31
N TRP A 13 7.35 -2.87 11.17
CA TRP A 13 8.60 -2.13 10.93
C TRP A 13 9.50 -2.77 9.86
N GLN A 14 9.30 -4.04 9.48
CA GLN A 14 10.07 -4.65 8.38
C GLN A 14 9.78 -3.97 7.03
N PRO A 15 8.53 -3.92 6.53
CA PRO A 15 8.20 -3.17 5.32
C PRO A 15 8.41 -1.66 5.50
N GLY A 16 8.22 -1.13 6.72
CA GLY A 16 8.51 0.27 7.04
C GLY A 16 9.97 0.67 6.76
N LYS A 17 10.94 -0.10 7.25
CA LYS A 17 12.37 0.14 6.99
C LYS A 17 12.70 0.03 5.50
N PHE A 18 12.13 -0.97 4.81
CA PHE A 18 12.36 -1.16 3.39
C PHE A 18 11.84 0.01 2.56
N ALA A 19 10.61 0.48 2.83
CA ALA A 19 10.04 1.64 2.16
C ALA A 19 10.90 2.90 2.36
N ALA A 20 11.36 3.16 3.59
CA ALA A 20 12.23 4.29 3.89
C ALA A 20 13.58 4.20 3.15
N ALA A 21 14.21 3.02 3.13
CA ALA A 21 15.46 2.81 2.40
C ALA A 21 15.27 3.03 0.90
N LEU A 22 14.19 2.53 0.31
CA LEU A 22 13.88 2.73 -1.10
C LEU A 22 13.57 4.19 -1.44
N GLN A 23 12.85 4.91 -0.58
CA GLN A 23 12.58 6.34 -0.76
C GLN A 23 13.88 7.14 -0.82
N THR A 24 14.88 6.80 -0.01
CA THR A 24 16.20 7.44 -0.02
C THR A 24 17.05 7.03 -1.24
N ALA A 25 16.97 5.77 -1.67
CA ALA A 25 17.87 5.22 -2.70
C ALA A 25 17.37 5.37 -4.15
N THR A 26 16.09 5.65 -4.37
CA THR A 26 15.51 5.65 -5.72
C THR A 26 16.00 6.81 -6.58
N SER A 27 16.45 6.52 -7.80
CA SER A 27 16.81 7.51 -8.83
C SER A 27 15.72 7.70 -9.91
N SER A 28 14.66 6.90 -9.85
CA SER A 28 13.63 6.83 -10.91
C SER A 28 12.71 8.05 -10.99
N LYS A 29 12.76 8.96 -10.01
CA LYS A 29 11.82 10.07 -9.79
C LYS A 29 10.35 9.64 -9.60
N LYS A 30 10.06 8.33 -9.60
CA LYS A 30 8.74 7.78 -9.32
C LYS A 30 8.52 7.64 -7.82
N PRO A 31 7.27 7.74 -7.34
CA PRO A 31 6.97 7.64 -5.91
C PRO A 31 7.23 6.23 -5.38
N VAL A 32 7.74 6.15 -4.15
CA VAL A 32 7.79 4.93 -3.35
C VAL A 32 6.80 5.09 -2.20
N LEU A 33 5.74 4.28 -2.20
CA LEU A 33 4.63 4.39 -1.25
C LEU A 33 4.49 3.11 -0.43
N LEU A 34 4.12 3.25 0.85
CA LEU A 34 3.74 2.16 1.74
C LEU A 34 2.31 2.37 2.23
N ALA A 35 1.39 1.51 1.80
CA ALA A 35 0.01 1.54 2.27
C ALA A 35 -0.14 0.65 3.52
N VAL A 36 -0.39 1.27 4.67
CA VAL A 36 -0.59 0.56 5.95
C VAL A 36 -2.08 0.40 6.22
N ASN A 37 -2.52 -0.84 6.44
CA ASN A 37 -3.87 -1.13 6.89
C ASN A 37 -3.90 -1.24 8.42
N TYR A 38 -4.57 -0.31 9.08
CA TYR A 38 -4.68 -0.28 10.55
C TYR A 38 -5.90 -1.06 11.09
N ASP A 39 -6.78 -1.53 10.20
CA ASP A 39 -8.04 -2.16 10.56
C ASP A 39 -7.90 -3.69 10.74
N ASN A 40 -6.86 -4.31 10.15
CA ASN A 40 -6.69 -5.76 10.08
C ASN A 40 -5.24 -6.22 10.30
N GLY A 41 -5.07 -7.52 10.58
CA GLY A 41 -3.78 -8.20 10.51
C GLY A 41 -3.45 -8.66 9.09
N HIS A 42 -2.72 -9.76 8.96
CA HIS A 42 -2.16 -10.22 7.68
C HIS A 42 -3.20 -10.51 6.57
N PHE A 43 -4.39 -10.98 6.93
CA PHE A 43 -5.49 -11.22 6.00
C PHE A 43 -6.76 -10.55 6.50
N THR A 44 -7.70 -10.38 5.58
CA THR A 44 -9.06 -9.95 5.90
C THR A 44 -10.08 -10.75 5.12
N GLU A 45 -11.14 -11.17 5.80
CA GLU A 45 -12.35 -11.73 5.17
C GLU A 45 -13.37 -10.64 4.86
N ASN A 46 -13.12 -9.39 5.30
CA ASN A 46 -13.98 -8.26 5.01
C ASN A 46 -13.80 -7.85 3.55
N LYS A 47 -14.80 -8.20 2.73
CA LYS A 47 -14.83 -7.92 1.29
C LYS A 47 -14.62 -6.45 0.95
N GLN A 48 -15.16 -5.52 1.75
CA GLN A 48 -14.99 -4.09 1.50
C GLN A 48 -13.53 -3.65 1.65
N ILE A 49 -12.83 -4.16 2.67
CA ILE A 49 -11.41 -3.86 2.87
C ILE A 49 -10.57 -4.53 1.78
N ALA A 50 -10.90 -5.78 1.40
CA ALA A 50 -10.22 -6.47 0.31
C ALA A 50 -10.35 -5.71 -1.02
N PHE A 51 -11.57 -5.31 -1.40
CA PHE A 51 -11.82 -4.54 -2.63
C PHE A 51 -11.14 -3.18 -2.60
N ARG A 52 -11.14 -2.47 -1.46
CA ARG A 52 -10.39 -1.22 -1.30
C ARG A 52 -8.89 -1.42 -1.54
N ASN A 53 -8.30 -2.48 -0.99
CA ASN A 53 -6.87 -2.77 -1.16
C ASN A 53 -6.54 -3.09 -2.62
N PHE A 54 -7.35 -3.90 -3.29
CA PHE A 54 -7.17 -4.19 -4.72
C PHE A 54 -7.37 -2.94 -5.59
N ALA A 55 -8.40 -2.14 -5.33
CA ALA A 55 -8.64 -0.90 -6.06
C ALA A 55 -7.45 0.06 -5.97
N ASN A 56 -6.86 0.22 -4.78
CA ASN A 56 -5.65 1.02 -4.58
C ASN A 56 -4.43 0.47 -5.34
N MET A 57 -4.26 -0.86 -5.35
CA MET A 57 -3.16 -1.50 -6.05
C MET A 57 -3.28 -1.32 -7.57
N PHE A 58 -4.46 -1.57 -8.14
CA PHE A 58 -4.70 -1.43 -9.57
C PHE A 58 -4.63 0.03 -10.02
N SER A 59 -5.21 0.96 -9.25
CA SER A 59 -5.17 2.39 -9.61
C SER A 59 -3.73 2.92 -9.62
N PHE A 60 -2.90 2.54 -8.62
CA PHE A 60 -1.49 2.90 -8.59
C PHE A 60 -0.71 2.31 -9.78
N ALA A 61 -0.92 1.02 -10.07
CA ALA A 61 -0.23 0.36 -11.18
C ALA A 61 -0.61 0.98 -12.53
N LEU A 62 -1.91 1.20 -12.78
CA LEU A 62 -2.40 1.80 -14.03
C LEU A 62 -1.93 3.24 -14.19
N TRP A 63 -1.91 4.01 -13.09
CA TRP A 63 -1.32 5.35 -13.09
C TRP A 63 0.17 5.31 -13.48
N GLN A 64 0.97 4.50 -12.79
CA GLN A 64 2.42 4.42 -13.01
C GLN A 64 2.82 3.77 -14.35
N ALA A 65 1.93 2.99 -14.95
CA ALA A 65 2.08 2.41 -16.28
C ALA A 65 1.58 3.34 -17.41
N GLY A 66 1.02 4.52 -17.09
CA GLY A 66 0.60 5.48 -18.10
C GLY A 66 -0.77 5.18 -18.73
N HIS A 67 -1.62 4.38 -18.09
CA HIS A 67 -2.95 4.10 -18.65
C HIS A 67 -3.76 5.42 -18.77
N PRO A 68 -4.35 5.74 -19.95
CA PRO A 68 -4.97 7.05 -20.20
C PRO A 68 -6.05 7.44 -19.20
N ALA A 69 -6.92 6.50 -18.82
CA ALA A 69 -8.02 6.75 -17.87
C ALA A 69 -7.59 6.90 -16.40
N PHE A 70 -6.30 6.68 -16.08
CA PHE A 70 -5.78 6.69 -14.71
C PHE A 70 -4.69 7.76 -14.51
N GLN A 71 -4.63 8.74 -15.40
CA GLN A 71 -3.75 9.91 -15.21
C GLN A 71 -4.49 11.01 -14.45
N PRO A 72 -3.83 11.74 -13.54
CA PRO A 72 -4.40 12.92 -12.91
C PRO A 72 -4.79 13.93 -13.98
N ASN A 73 -6.01 14.49 -13.89
CA ASN A 73 -6.36 15.67 -14.66
C ASN A 73 -5.43 16.80 -14.19
N ARG A 74 -4.73 17.42 -15.14
CA ARG A 74 -3.85 18.57 -14.88
C ARG A 74 -4.64 19.77 -14.38
#